data_AF-A0ABD5YYR0-F1
#
_entry.id   AF-A0ABD5YYR0-F1
#
_cell.length_a   1.000
_cell.length_b   1.000
_cell.length_c   1.000
_cell.angle_alpha   90.00
_cell.angle_beta   90.00
_cell.angle_gamma   90.00
#
_symmetry.space_group_name_H-M   'P 1'
#
loop_
_entity.id
_entity.type
_entity.pdbx_description
1 polymer ?
#
loop_
_entity_poly.entity_id
_entity_poly.type
_entity_poly.pdbx_seq_one_letter_code
_entity_poly.pdbx_strand_id
1 'polypeptide(L)'
;MAWFVVEEHGQAVYVEKALGEDAIQPYGRVGKRVDLHDIAAGKAILSELPRRRVHEIVDEHGLTRHTEHTITSLDRLFEELDTVREQGYATNENETFEGFRAVASPVSPEGDLQGAVVISGPQTRFEGERFQSELPAIVSRVANEWSSKSSHRTTDRAFLLAESFSYRPRVSRSMSDVTYLKEAEDASLEIDQEVTEAVREILDDVRENGDDALHRLTQKFDDIEREEIQVSEEEIEQAHEALTEDERAAIDNTIENVREFHEEQLQHVEGFEKECSLNACENTRTSSASRRRSRTRCTGAFGRV
;
A
#
# COMPACT_ATOMS: atom_id res chain seq x y z
N MET A 1 3.14 4.66 -6.52
CA MET A 1 3.90 3.70 -5.67
C MET A 1 4.90 3.00 -6.56
N ALA A 2 6.13 2.81 -6.11
CA ALA A 2 7.15 2.06 -6.84
C ALA A 2 7.53 0.77 -6.09
N TRP A 3 7.88 -0.26 -6.83
CA TRP A 3 8.39 -1.52 -6.29
C TRP A 3 9.60 -2.01 -7.06
N PHE A 4 10.42 -2.80 -6.37
CA PHE A 4 11.33 -3.73 -7.00
C PHE A 4 10.79 -5.15 -6.81
N VAL A 5 10.68 -5.89 -7.90
CA VAL A 5 10.09 -7.23 -7.95
C VAL A 5 11.11 -8.17 -8.58
N VAL A 6 11.22 -9.38 -8.04
CA VAL A 6 12.09 -10.44 -8.57
C VAL A 6 11.26 -11.66 -8.92
N GLU A 7 11.79 -12.54 -9.76
CA GLU A 7 11.22 -13.87 -9.95
C GLU A 7 11.86 -14.86 -8.98
N GLU A 8 11.03 -15.64 -8.32
CA GLU A 8 11.44 -16.74 -7.47
C GLU A 8 10.48 -17.92 -7.70
N HIS A 9 11.01 -19.07 -8.12
CA HIS A 9 10.22 -20.29 -8.34
C HIS A 9 9.00 -20.12 -9.27
N GLY A 10 9.10 -19.26 -10.28
CA GLY A 10 8.03 -18.98 -11.23
C GLY A 10 6.98 -17.98 -10.74
N GLN A 11 7.20 -17.33 -9.60
CA GLN A 11 6.30 -16.31 -9.07
C GLN A 11 7.03 -14.96 -8.94
N ALA A 12 6.27 -13.87 -9.00
CA ALA A 12 6.79 -12.54 -8.74
C ALA A 12 6.80 -12.29 -7.22
N VAL A 13 7.93 -11.83 -6.69
CA VAL A 13 8.09 -11.51 -5.27
C VAL A 13 8.40 -10.03 -5.12
N TYR A 14 7.58 -9.30 -4.36
CA TYR A 14 7.85 -7.90 -4.04
C TYR A 14 8.98 -7.82 -3.01
N VAL A 15 10.12 -7.22 -3.37
CA VAL A 15 11.31 -7.18 -2.50
C VAL A 15 11.46 -5.83 -1.81
N GLU A 16 11.17 -4.74 -2.52
CA GLU A 16 11.36 -3.39 -1.98
C GLU A 16 10.24 -2.48 -2.46
N LYS A 17 9.89 -1.49 -1.64
CA LYS A 17 8.79 -0.56 -1.88
C LYS A 17 9.25 0.88 -1.66
N ALA A 18 8.82 1.77 -2.54
CA ALA A 18 8.88 3.21 -2.32
C ALA A 18 7.49 3.83 -2.51
N LEU A 19 7.10 4.68 -1.56
CA LEU A 19 5.83 5.41 -1.59
C LEU A 19 6.11 6.88 -1.94
N GLY A 20 5.33 7.42 -2.86
CA GLY A 20 5.27 8.86 -3.09
C GLY A 20 4.16 9.49 -2.23
N GLU A 21 4.16 10.81 -2.13
CA GLU A 21 3.24 11.59 -1.28
C GLU A 21 1.76 11.26 -1.55
N ASP A 22 1.36 11.09 -2.81
CA ASP A 22 -0.01 10.74 -3.19
C ASP A 22 -0.25 9.22 -3.36
N ALA A 23 0.67 8.36 -2.94
CA ALA A 23 0.57 6.93 -3.24
C ALA A 23 -0.66 6.30 -2.56
N ILE A 24 -1.61 5.82 -3.37
CA ILE A 24 -2.64 4.89 -2.89
C ILE A 24 -1.99 3.53 -2.79
N GLN A 25 -2.19 2.87 -1.65
CA GLN A 25 -1.57 1.60 -1.32
C GLN A 25 -2.58 0.46 -1.54
N PRO A 26 -2.66 -0.15 -2.73
CA PRO A 26 -3.28 -1.46 -2.85
C PRO A 26 -2.45 -2.49 -2.06
N TYR A 27 -3.11 -3.57 -1.65
CA TYR A 27 -2.71 -4.67 -0.73
C TYR A 27 -1.40 -5.44 -1.05
N GLY A 28 -0.35 -4.75 -1.50
CA GLY A 28 1.01 -5.27 -1.69
C GLY A 28 1.88 -4.99 -0.48
N ARG A 29 2.60 -6.02 -0.04
CA ARG A 29 3.64 -5.95 1.00
C ARG A 29 4.89 -6.66 0.50
N VAL A 30 6.04 -6.28 1.05
CA VAL A 30 7.30 -6.99 0.79
C VAL A 30 7.14 -8.46 1.18
N GLY A 31 7.70 -9.36 0.37
CA GLY A 31 7.58 -10.81 0.50
C GLY A 31 6.34 -11.42 -0.16
N LYS A 32 5.33 -10.62 -0.52
CA LYS A 32 4.12 -11.15 -1.18
C LYS A 32 4.48 -11.76 -2.53
N ARG A 33 3.95 -12.97 -2.79
CA ARG A 33 4.06 -13.67 -4.07
C ARG A 33 2.81 -13.48 -4.90
N VAL A 34 2.98 -13.24 -6.20
CA VAL A 34 1.89 -13.07 -7.17
C VAL A 34 2.25 -13.70 -8.51
N ASP A 35 1.25 -13.89 -9.36
CA ASP A 35 1.45 -14.38 -10.72
C ASP A 35 2.29 -13.40 -11.54
N LEU A 36 3.09 -13.91 -12.49
CA LEU A 36 3.96 -13.06 -13.32
C LEU A 36 3.25 -12.51 -14.56
N HIS A 37 2.20 -13.17 -15.05
CA HIS A 37 1.63 -12.87 -16.38
C HIS A 37 0.72 -11.65 -16.40
N ASP A 38 0.14 -11.29 -15.27
CA ASP A 38 -0.88 -10.24 -15.19
C ASP A 38 -0.33 -8.91 -14.63
N ILE A 39 0.84 -8.91 -13.97
CA ILE A 39 1.48 -7.68 -13.48
C ILE A 39 2.53 -7.14 -14.46
N ALA A 40 2.69 -5.81 -14.51
CA ALA A 40 3.69 -5.18 -15.38
C ALA A 40 5.12 -5.66 -15.08
N ALA A 41 5.49 -5.78 -13.80
CA ALA A 41 6.83 -6.22 -13.41
C ALA A 41 7.11 -7.67 -13.83
N GLY A 42 6.11 -8.54 -13.71
CA GLY A 42 6.21 -9.93 -14.11
C GLY A 42 6.35 -10.07 -15.62
N LYS A 43 5.57 -9.32 -16.42
CA LYS A 43 5.77 -9.27 -17.88
C LYS A 43 7.15 -8.75 -18.28
N ALA A 44 7.67 -7.74 -17.58
CA ALA A 44 9.04 -7.26 -17.78
C ALA A 44 10.08 -8.36 -17.50
N ILE A 45 9.97 -9.08 -16.39
CA ILE A 45 10.85 -10.20 -16.03
C ILE A 45 10.73 -11.33 -17.07
N LEU A 46 9.52 -11.79 -17.37
CA LEU A 46 9.26 -12.89 -18.30
C LEU A 46 9.82 -12.58 -19.70
N SER A 47 9.86 -11.31 -20.11
CA SER A 47 10.41 -10.90 -21.40
C SER A 47 11.93 -11.12 -21.51
N GLU A 48 12.65 -11.15 -20.39
CA GLU A 48 14.09 -11.40 -20.33
C GLU A 48 14.43 -12.89 -20.19
N LEU A 49 13.44 -13.72 -19.84
CA LEU A 49 13.64 -15.16 -19.67
C LEU A 49 13.61 -15.90 -21.02
N PRO A 50 14.37 -17.02 -21.15
CA PRO A 50 14.23 -17.91 -22.29
C PRO A 50 12.79 -18.44 -22.40
N ARG A 51 12.25 -18.53 -23.62
CA ARG A 51 10.86 -19.02 -23.85
C ARG A 51 10.56 -20.36 -23.18
N ARG A 52 11.54 -21.27 -23.10
CA ARG A 52 11.40 -22.54 -22.38
C ARG A 52 11.10 -22.35 -20.89
N ARG A 53 11.77 -21.40 -20.22
CA ARG A 53 11.52 -21.09 -18.80
C ARG A 53 10.14 -20.47 -18.63
N VAL A 54 9.73 -19.58 -19.53
CA VAL A 54 8.37 -18.99 -19.52
C VAL A 54 7.31 -20.09 -19.65
N HIS A 55 7.50 -21.04 -20.58
CA HIS A 55 6.64 -22.22 -20.70
C HIS A 55 6.55 -23.01 -19.38
N GLU A 56 7.68 -23.34 -18.76
CA GLU A 56 7.70 -24.08 -17.49
C GLU A 56 6.95 -23.35 -16.38
N ILE A 57 7.12 -22.03 -16.28
CA ILE A 57 6.41 -21.19 -15.30
C ILE A 57 4.90 -21.25 -15.55
N VAL A 58 4.47 -21.11 -16.81
CA VAL A 58 3.05 -21.14 -17.16
C VAL A 58 2.44 -22.53 -17.00
N ASP A 59 3.19 -23.59 -17.28
CA ASP A 59 2.74 -24.97 -17.05
C ASP A 59 2.58 -25.27 -15.54
N GLU A 60 3.40 -24.66 -14.68
CA GLU A 60 3.38 -24.83 -13.23
C GLU A 60 2.29 -23.99 -12.54
N HIS A 61 2.21 -22.69 -12.87
CA HIS A 61 1.36 -21.72 -12.17
C HIS A 61 0.07 -21.35 -12.93
N GLY A 62 0.01 -21.66 -14.23
CA GLY A 62 -1.12 -21.30 -15.09
C GLY A 62 -1.15 -19.83 -15.50
N LEU A 63 -2.29 -19.43 -16.08
CA LEU A 63 -2.60 -18.05 -16.46
C LEU A 63 -3.97 -17.69 -15.89
N THR A 64 -4.05 -17.59 -14.56
CA THR A 64 -5.30 -17.28 -13.85
C THR A 64 -5.89 -15.98 -14.35
N ARG A 65 -7.20 -15.97 -14.61
CA ARG A 65 -7.94 -14.77 -14.99
C ARG A 65 -8.31 -14.01 -13.73
N HIS A 66 -7.82 -12.78 -13.59
CA HIS A 66 -8.20 -11.86 -12.51
C HIS A 66 -9.23 -10.82 -12.98
N THR A 67 -9.15 -10.39 -14.24
CA THR A 67 -10.08 -9.47 -14.88
C THR A 67 -10.40 -9.91 -16.33
N GLU A 68 -11.28 -9.18 -17.00
CA GLU A 68 -11.55 -9.39 -18.43
C GLU A 68 -10.32 -9.06 -19.31
N HIS A 69 -9.43 -8.22 -18.81
CA HIS A 69 -8.22 -7.77 -19.49
C HIS A 69 -7.02 -8.70 -19.31
N THR A 70 -7.05 -9.61 -18.31
CA THR A 70 -5.94 -10.53 -18.05
C THR A 70 -5.62 -11.43 -19.25
N ILE A 71 -4.33 -11.49 -19.61
CA ILE A 71 -3.81 -12.41 -20.62
C ILE A 71 -3.97 -13.85 -20.11
N THR A 72 -4.73 -14.67 -20.83
CA THR A 72 -5.11 -16.03 -20.38
C THR A 72 -4.70 -17.13 -21.36
N SER A 73 -3.89 -16.79 -22.37
CA SER A 73 -3.36 -17.74 -23.35
C SER A 73 -1.89 -17.49 -23.57
N LEU A 74 -1.13 -18.58 -23.70
CA LEU A 74 0.31 -18.52 -23.84
C LEU A 74 0.79 -17.81 -25.12
N ASP A 75 0.09 -18.00 -26.24
CA ASP A 75 0.43 -17.31 -27.50
C ASP A 75 0.33 -15.79 -27.35
N ARG A 76 -0.77 -15.30 -26.75
CA ARG A 76 -0.96 -13.87 -26.45
C ARG A 76 0.08 -13.35 -25.46
N LEU A 77 0.46 -14.16 -24.47
CA LEU A 77 1.55 -13.80 -23.56
C LEU A 77 2.85 -13.64 -24.34
N PHE A 78 3.21 -14.56 -25.24
CA PHE A 78 4.43 -14.41 -26.03
C PHE A 78 4.42 -13.20 -26.96
N GLU A 79 3.29 -12.88 -27.59
CA GLU A 79 3.14 -11.65 -28.39
C GLU A 79 3.40 -10.39 -27.53
N GLU A 80 2.85 -10.36 -26.33
CA GLU A 80 3.06 -9.28 -25.37
C GLU A 80 4.53 -9.22 -24.93
N LEU A 81 5.14 -10.35 -24.57
CA LEU A 81 6.56 -10.40 -24.15
C LEU A 81 7.52 -10.00 -25.26
N ASP A 82 7.23 -10.31 -26.52
CA ASP A 82 8.01 -9.85 -27.66
C ASP A 82 7.90 -8.31 -27.79
N THR A 83 6.69 -7.75 -27.62
CA THR A 83 6.48 -6.29 -27.59
C THR A 83 7.26 -5.63 -26.46
N VAL A 84 7.20 -6.21 -25.25
CA VAL A 84 7.94 -5.72 -24.08
C VAL A 84 9.45 -5.72 -24.34
N ARG A 85 9.97 -6.78 -24.96
CA ARG A 85 11.40 -6.90 -25.30
C ARG A 85 11.84 -5.86 -26.33
N GLU A 86 10.98 -5.55 -27.30
CA GLU A 86 11.27 -4.52 -28.32
C GLU A 86 11.28 -3.10 -27.74
N GLN A 87 10.34 -2.77 -26.85
CA GLN A 87 10.21 -1.41 -26.30
C GLN A 87 10.99 -1.18 -24.99
N GLY A 88 11.40 -2.24 -24.29
CA GLY A 88 12.20 -2.18 -23.06
C GLY A 88 11.41 -1.91 -21.78
N TYR A 89 10.08 -1.96 -21.84
CA TYR A 89 9.19 -1.80 -20.69
C TYR A 89 7.89 -2.58 -20.91
N ALA A 90 7.21 -2.91 -19.81
CA ALA A 90 5.91 -3.56 -19.80
C ALA A 90 4.86 -2.66 -19.14
N THR A 91 3.61 -2.82 -19.57
CA THR A 91 2.46 -2.13 -18.99
C THR A 91 1.51 -3.14 -18.36
N ASN A 92 0.74 -2.70 -17.37
CA ASN A 92 -0.46 -3.38 -16.91
C ASN A 92 -1.61 -2.40 -17.06
N GLU A 93 -2.65 -2.81 -17.77
CA GLU A 93 -3.84 -2.02 -18.01
C GLU A 93 -5.09 -2.75 -17.54
N ASN A 94 -5.32 -2.70 -16.22
CA ASN A 94 -6.44 -3.36 -15.55
C ASN A 94 -6.37 -4.89 -15.61
N GLU A 95 -5.17 -5.47 -15.70
CA GLU A 95 -4.99 -6.93 -15.80
C GLU A 95 -5.09 -7.64 -14.45
N THR A 96 -4.68 -6.97 -13.36
CA THR A 96 -4.71 -7.52 -11.99
C THR A 96 -5.98 -7.15 -11.24
N PHE A 97 -6.43 -5.90 -11.38
CA PHE A 97 -7.72 -5.42 -10.87
C PHE A 97 -8.15 -4.17 -11.65
N GLU A 98 -9.46 -3.95 -11.72
CA GLU A 98 -10.06 -2.82 -12.44
C GLU A 98 -9.66 -1.47 -11.83
N GLY A 99 -9.46 -0.47 -12.70
CA GLY A 99 -9.07 0.88 -12.32
C GLY A 99 -7.61 1.03 -11.90
N PHE A 100 -6.74 0.08 -12.25
CA PHE A 100 -5.33 0.07 -11.87
C PHE A 100 -4.41 -0.09 -13.07
N ARG A 101 -3.30 0.68 -13.02
CA ARG A 101 -2.29 0.64 -14.06
C ARG A 101 -0.90 0.61 -13.48
N ALA A 102 0.01 -0.02 -14.22
CA ALA A 102 1.41 -0.04 -13.87
C ALA A 102 2.30 0.01 -15.12
N VAL A 103 3.53 0.48 -14.93
CA VAL A 103 4.59 0.46 -15.94
C VAL A 103 5.84 -0.08 -15.28
N ALA A 104 6.50 -1.05 -15.89
CA ALA A 104 7.69 -1.70 -15.37
C ALA A 104 8.80 -1.79 -16.41
N SER A 105 10.05 -1.85 -15.98
CA SER A 105 11.21 -2.10 -16.84
C SER A 105 12.13 -3.12 -16.16
N PRO A 106 12.68 -4.09 -16.91
CA PRO A 106 13.56 -5.11 -16.35
C PRO A 106 14.90 -4.50 -15.93
N VAL A 107 15.49 -5.03 -14.87
CA VAL A 107 16.85 -4.73 -14.42
C VAL A 107 17.71 -5.94 -14.76
N SER A 108 18.47 -5.83 -15.84
CA SER A 108 19.24 -6.93 -16.43
C SER A 108 20.66 -6.46 -16.80
N PRO A 109 21.53 -6.16 -15.81
CA PRO A 109 22.92 -5.76 -16.09
C PRO A 109 23.65 -6.82 -16.91
N GLU A 110 24.16 -6.43 -18.08
CA GLU A 110 24.90 -7.31 -18.98
C GLU A 110 24.13 -8.59 -19.40
N GLY A 111 22.79 -8.55 -19.34
CA GLY A 111 21.91 -9.69 -19.64
C GLY A 111 21.70 -10.66 -18.45
N ASP A 112 22.18 -10.33 -17.26
CA ASP A 112 21.88 -11.06 -16.03
C ASP A 112 20.64 -10.47 -15.34
N LEU A 113 19.48 -11.12 -15.51
CA LEU A 113 18.21 -10.63 -14.98
C LEU A 113 18.20 -10.65 -13.45
N GLN A 114 18.07 -9.47 -12.84
CA GLN A 114 17.97 -9.31 -11.38
C GLN A 114 16.53 -9.07 -10.91
N GLY A 115 15.64 -8.64 -11.79
CA GLY A 115 14.24 -8.34 -11.46
C GLY A 115 13.67 -7.24 -12.35
N ALA A 116 12.68 -6.50 -11.84
CA ALA A 116 12.09 -5.35 -12.51
C ALA A 116 11.73 -4.24 -11.51
N VAL A 117 11.91 -3.00 -11.96
CA VAL A 117 11.39 -1.82 -11.27
C VAL A 117 10.03 -1.51 -11.86
N VAL A 118 9.04 -1.23 -11.01
CA VAL A 118 7.67 -0.92 -11.43
C VAL A 118 7.15 0.32 -10.72
N ILE A 119 6.40 1.14 -11.44
CA ILE A 119 5.56 2.18 -10.86
C ILE A 119 4.09 1.86 -11.13
N SER A 120 3.26 2.04 -10.12
CA SER A 120 1.84 1.68 -10.18
C SER A 120 0.96 2.69 -9.44
N GLY A 121 -0.30 2.75 -9.85
CA GLY A 121 -1.30 3.66 -9.30
C GLY A 121 -2.67 3.53 -9.97
N PRO A 122 -3.66 4.32 -9.48
CA PRO A 122 -5.00 4.34 -10.06
C PRO A 122 -4.97 4.79 -11.52
N GLN A 123 -5.80 4.17 -12.35
CA GLN A 123 -5.94 4.52 -13.76
C GLN A 123 -6.18 6.02 -13.95
N THR A 124 -7.01 6.65 -13.12
CA THR A 124 -7.33 8.09 -13.20
C THR A 124 -6.13 9.03 -13.11
N ARG A 125 -4.99 8.55 -12.59
CA ARG A 125 -3.73 9.30 -12.53
C ARG A 125 -2.71 8.86 -13.57
N PHE A 126 -2.93 7.71 -14.19
CA PHE A 126 -2.07 7.04 -15.16
C PHE A 126 -2.78 7.04 -16.52
N GLU A 127 -3.01 8.24 -17.07
CA GLU A 127 -3.69 8.45 -18.35
C GLU A 127 -2.85 9.29 -19.32
N GLY A 128 -3.21 9.23 -20.61
CA GLY A 128 -2.62 10.06 -21.66
C GLY A 128 -1.09 9.95 -21.75
N GLU A 129 -0.44 11.09 -21.97
CA GLU A 129 1.01 11.20 -22.13
C GLU A 129 1.79 10.66 -20.92
N ARG A 130 1.24 10.84 -19.71
CA ARG A 130 1.88 10.38 -18.49
C ARG A 130 2.08 8.87 -18.51
N PHE A 131 1.04 8.12 -18.86
CA PHE A 131 1.13 6.67 -18.93
C PHE A 131 1.84 6.16 -20.18
N GLN A 132 1.61 6.80 -21.33
CA GLN A 132 2.14 6.34 -22.62
C GLN A 132 3.62 6.63 -22.83
N SER A 133 4.16 7.70 -22.22
CA SER A 133 5.52 8.17 -22.53
C SER A 133 6.32 8.54 -21.28
N GLU A 134 5.74 9.29 -20.34
CA GLU A 134 6.48 9.81 -19.18
C GLU A 134 6.91 8.69 -18.23
N LEU A 135 5.97 7.87 -17.78
CA LEU A 135 6.23 6.76 -16.84
C LEU A 135 7.16 5.71 -17.46
N PRO A 136 6.98 5.24 -18.71
CA PRO A 136 7.96 4.37 -19.37
C PRO A 136 9.37 4.94 -19.39
N ALA A 137 9.51 6.23 -19.73
CA ALA A 137 10.81 6.89 -19.78
C ALA A 137 11.46 7.00 -18.39
N ILE A 138 10.66 7.24 -17.33
CA ILE A 138 11.15 7.29 -15.95
C ILE A 138 11.63 5.91 -15.50
N VAL A 139 10.79 4.88 -15.62
CA VAL A 139 11.10 3.54 -15.10
C VAL A 139 12.28 2.93 -15.84
N SER A 140 12.34 3.08 -17.17
CA SER A 140 13.47 2.63 -17.98
C SER A 140 14.78 3.33 -17.61
N ARG A 141 14.74 4.64 -17.33
CA ARG A 141 15.92 5.38 -16.86
C ARG A 141 16.44 4.82 -15.54
N VAL A 142 15.55 4.58 -14.59
CA VAL A 142 15.95 4.05 -13.28
C VAL A 142 16.49 2.62 -13.40
N ALA A 143 15.85 1.76 -14.19
CA ALA A 143 16.33 0.41 -14.44
C ALA A 143 17.72 0.38 -15.09
N ASN A 144 17.98 1.28 -16.04
CA ASN A 144 19.30 1.45 -16.65
C ASN A 144 20.36 1.96 -15.66
N GLU A 145 20.01 2.95 -14.83
CA GLU A 145 20.91 3.41 -13.78
C GLU A 145 21.26 2.29 -12.80
N TRP A 146 20.29 1.48 -12.40
CA TRP A 146 20.51 0.33 -11.52
C TRP A 146 21.40 -0.71 -12.18
N SER A 147 21.14 -1.04 -13.44
CA SER A 147 21.97 -1.98 -14.20
C SER A 147 23.42 -1.49 -14.30
N SER A 148 23.65 -0.19 -14.56
CA SER A 148 25.00 0.39 -14.64
C SER A 148 25.76 0.38 -13.30
N LYS A 149 25.05 0.54 -12.18
CA LYS A 149 25.64 0.63 -10.85
C LYS A 149 25.79 -0.75 -10.17
N SER A 150 25.15 -1.80 -10.70
CA SER A 150 25.14 -3.16 -10.15
C SER A 150 26.40 -3.98 -10.44
N SER A 151 27.32 -3.47 -11.27
CA SER A 151 28.69 -4.02 -11.39
C SER A 151 29.47 -3.94 -10.05
N HIS A 152 28.97 -3.20 -9.04
CA HIS A 152 29.53 -3.16 -7.69
C HIS A 152 28.43 -3.37 -6.62
N ARG A 153 28.49 -4.52 -5.93
CA ARG A 153 27.81 -5.00 -4.69
C ARG A 153 26.40 -4.46 -4.37
N THR A 154 25.46 -5.40 -4.34
CA THR A 154 24.02 -5.31 -4.04
C THR A 154 23.76 -5.26 -2.53
N THR A 155 23.23 -4.15 -1.98
CA THR A 155 22.43 -4.16 -0.73
C THR A 155 21.65 -2.87 -0.42
N ASP A 156 21.78 -1.76 -1.17
CA ASP A 156 21.27 -0.44 -0.69
C ASP A 156 20.62 0.40 -1.82
N ARG A 157 19.51 -0.05 -2.45
CA ARG A 157 19.12 0.52 -3.77
C ARG A 157 17.70 1.07 -4.01
N ALA A 158 16.59 0.70 -3.35
CA ALA A 158 15.33 1.45 -3.60
C ALA A 158 15.27 2.85 -3.01
N PHE A 159 16.27 3.26 -2.21
CA PHE A 159 16.44 4.66 -1.82
C PHE A 159 16.61 5.60 -3.04
N LEU A 160 17.28 5.16 -4.11
CA LEU A 160 17.50 5.97 -5.32
C LEU A 160 16.21 6.18 -6.14
N LEU A 161 15.22 5.29 -6.01
CA LEU A 161 13.90 5.45 -6.63
C LEU A 161 13.10 6.58 -5.97
N ALA A 162 13.20 6.74 -4.66
CA ALA A 162 12.58 7.84 -3.94
C ALA A 162 13.29 9.18 -4.21
N GLU A 163 14.62 9.19 -4.32
CA GLU A 163 15.39 10.42 -4.56
C GLU A 163 15.27 10.97 -5.98
N SER A 164 15.19 10.11 -7.01
CA SER A 164 14.93 10.56 -8.39
C SER A 164 13.51 11.12 -8.58
N PHE A 165 12.59 10.75 -7.68
CA PHE A 165 11.27 11.37 -7.54
C PHE A 165 11.28 12.61 -6.64
N SER A 166 12.33 12.84 -5.85
CA SER A 166 12.51 14.02 -5.03
C SER A 166 13.23 15.10 -5.81
N TYR A 167 12.48 15.82 -6.64
CA TYR A 167 12.82 17.22 -6.92
C TYR A 167 12.76 17.98 -5.58
N ARG A 168 13.91 18.09 -4.89
CA ARG A 168 14.08 18.93 -3.69
C ARG A 168 14.43 20.36 -4.10
N PRO A 169 13.78 21.39 -3.56
CA PRO A 169 14.52 22.35 -2.76
C PRO A 169 14.77 21.75 -1.37
N ARG A 170 16.00 21.93 -0.84
CA ARG A 170 16.52 21.58 0.50
C ARG A 170 15.47 21.24 1.58
N VAL A 171 15.69 20.23 2.43
CA VAL A 171 16.46 20.35 3.71
C VAL A 171 16.86 18.95 4.24
N SER A 172 17.72 18.93 5.27
CA SER A 172 18.69 17.93 5.76
C SER A 172 18.23 16.89 6.81
N ARG A 173 18.95 15.75 6.85
CA ARG A 173 19.31 14.84 7.98
C ARG A 173 18.17 14.11 8.71
N SER A 174 18.31 12.90 9.28
CA SER A 174 19.35 11.85 9.33
C SER A 174 18.68 10.54 9.80
N MET A 175 19.31 9.39 9.49
CA MET A 175 19.07 7.99 9.93
C MET A 175 18.71 7.86 11.44
N SER A 176 18.08 6.80 11.95
CA SER A 176 18.50 5.38 11.85
C SER A 176 17.57 4.42 12.63
N ASP A 177 17.31 3.26 12.00
CA ASP A 177 17.31 1.87 12.51
C ASP A 177 16.38 1.42 13.65
N VAL A 178 15.35 0.61 13.32
CA VAL A 178 14.90 -0.56 14.12
C VAL A 178 14.44 -1.70 13.21
N THR A 179 14.87 -2.92 13.54
CA THR A 179 14.65 -4.19 12.81
C THR A 179 13.60 -5.01 13.56
N TYR A 180 12.48 -5.41 12.93
CA TYR A 180 11.48 -6.29 13.57
C TYR A 180 11.62 -7.75 13.14
N LEU A 181 11.87 -8.58 14.17
CA LEU A 181 11.97 -10.04 14.16
C LEU A 181 10.59 -10.68 14.41
N LYS A 182 9.87 -11.01 13.34
CA LYS A 182 9.04 -12.25 13.19
C LYS A 182 8.06 -12.10 12.03
N GLU A 183 8.19 -12.99 11.07
CA GLU A 183 7.26 -13.18 9.95
C GLU A 183 5.97 -13.86 10.44
N ALA A 184 4.82 -13.35 9.98
CA ALA A 184 3.53 -14.02 10.09
C ALA A 184 3.09 -14.48 8.68
N GLU A 185 2.59 -15.73 8.61
CA GLU A 185 2.19 -16.42 7.38
C GLU A 185 1.11 -15.66 6.58
N ASP A 186 1.23 -15.76 5.25
CA ASP A 186 0.50 -14.96 4.28
C ASP A 186 -0.94 -15.43 4.08
N ALA A 187 -1.90 -14.70 4.65
CA ALA A 187 -3.33 -14.82 4.33
C ALA A 187 -3.78 -13.63 3.49
N SER A 188 -3.56 -13.68 2.17
CA SER A 188 -4.25 -12.80 1.22
C SER A 188 -5.67 -13.30 0.99
N LEU A 189 -6.60 -12.91 1.88
CA LEU A 189 -8.04 -13.07 1.63
C LEU A 189 -8.55 -11.76 1.00
N GLU A 190 -8.96 -11.82 -0.27
CA GLU A 190 -9.92 -10.86 -0.80
C GLU A 190 -11.18 -10.99 0.04
N ILE A 191 -11.52 -9.96 0.81
CA ILE A 191 -12.73 -9.97 1.63
C ILE A 191 -13.90 -9.73 0.69
N ASP A 192 -14.80 -10.71 0.60
CA ASP A 192 -16.02 -10.66 -0.21
C ASP A 192 -16.78 -9.34 0.02
N GLN A 193 -17.33 -8.76 -1.05
CA GLN A 193 -18.13 -7.55 -0.97
C GLN A 193 -19.34 -7.74 -0.04
N GLU A 194 -19.96 -8.92 -0.02
CA GLU A 194 -21.06 -9.24 0.88
C GLU A 194 -20.62 -9.20 2.35
N VAL A 195 -19.41 -9.70 2.65
CA VAL A 195 -18.83 -9.64 4.00
C VAL A 195 -18.55 -8.19 4.39
N THR A 196 -18.04 -7.39 3.46
CA THR A 196 -17.76 -5.97 3.69
C THR A 196 -19.05 -5.18 3.97
N GLU A 197 -20.13 -5.47 3.25
CA GLU A 197 -21.43 -4.84 3.46
C GLU A 197 -22.05 -5.26 4.80
N ALA A 198 -22.00 -6.55 5.15
CA ALA A 198 -22.48 -7.03 6.45
C ALA A 198 -21.72 -6.39 7.63
N VAL A 199 -20.40 -6.22 7.51
CA VAL A 199 -19.59 -5.55 8.55
C VAL A 199 -19.96 -4.07 8.67
N ARG A 200 -20.26 -3.38 7.57
CA ARG A 200 -20.71 -1.97 7.63
C ARG A 200 -22.00 -1.82 8.42
N GLU A 201 -22.97 -2.70 8.18
CA GLU A 201 -24.24 -2.69 8.93
C GLU A 201 -24.02 -2.86 10.44
N ILE A 202 -23.10 -3.77 10.83
CA ILE A 202 -22.74 -3.97 12.24
C ILE A 202 -22.11 -2.70 12.82
N LEU A 203 -21.16 -2.09 12.12
CA LEU A 203 -20.48 -0.89 12.60
C LEU A 203 -21.43 0.31 12.72
N ASP A 204 -22.37 0.45 11.79
CA ASP A 204 -23.36 1.52 11.84
C ASP A 204 -24.36 1.30 12.98
N ASP A 205 -24.81 0.06 13.25
CA ASP A 205 -25.65 -0.25 14.42
C ASP A 205 -24.93 0.07 15.73
N VAL A 206 -23.65 -0.29 15.87
CA VAL A 206 -22.86 0.04 17.06
C VAL A 206 -22.67 1.55 17.24
N ARG A 207 -22.50 2.30 16.14
CA ARG A 207 -22.40 3.77 16.21
C ARG A 207 -23.70 4.43 16.62
N GLU A 208 -24.84 3.92 16.15
CA GLU A 208 -26.15 4.50 16.43
C GLU A 208 -26.68 4.10 17.82
N ASN A 209 -26.47 2.84 18.22
CA ASN A 209 -27.14 2.23 19.36
C ASN A 209 -26.20 1.78 20.48
N GLY A 210 -24.88 1.93 20.32
CA GLY A 210 -23.89 1.73 21.40
C GLY A 210 -23.97 0.35 22.06
N ASP A 211 -24.00 0.33 23.39
CA ASP A 211 -23.97 -0.90 24.20
C ASP A 211 -25.17 -1.83 23.93
N ASP A 212 -26.34 -1.27 23.59
CA ASP A 212 -27.51 -2.08 23.23
C ASP A 212 -27.27 -2.88 21.94
N ALA A 213 -26.53 -2.33 20.97
CA ALA A 213 -26.12 -3.07 19.78
C ALA A 213 -25.12 -4.16 20.14
N LEU A 214 -24.14 -3.86 21.00
CA LEU A 214 -23.15 -4.84 21.45
C LEU A 214 -23.81 -6.03 22.15
N HIS A 215 -24.77 -5.82 23.06
CA HIS A 215 -25.52 -6.92 23.68
C HIS A 215 -26.25 -7.79 22.66
N ARG A 216 -26.95 -7.18 21.69
CA ARG A 216 -27.65 -7.94 20.63
C ARG A 216 -26.69 -8.72 19.75
N LEU A 217 -25.56 -8.11 19.37
CA LEU A 217 -24.56 -8.73 18.50
C LEU A 217 -23.83 -9.87 19.22
N THR A 218 -23.50 -9.69 20.50
CA THR A 218 -22.89 -10.73 21.35
C THR A 218 -23.84 -11.92 21.48
N GLN A 219 -25.13 -11.66 21.73
CA GLN A 219 -26.12 -12.74 21.76
C GLN A 219 -26.27 -13.42 20.40
N LYS A 220 -26.24 -12.66 19.30
CA LYS A 220 -26.41 -13.17 17.94
C LYS A 220 -25.24 -14.05 17.47
N PHE A 221 -24.00 -13.65 17.76
CA PHE A 221 -22.80 -14.29 17.21
C PHE A 221 -22.13 -15.25 18.20
N ASP A 222 -22.18 -14.94 19.49
CA ASP A 222 -21.48 -15.71 20.54
C ASP A 222 -22.42 -16.52 21.43
N ASP A 223 -23.74 -16.29 21.35
CA ASP A 223 -24.78 -16.93 22.17
C ASP A 223 -24.55 -16.75 23.68
N ILE A 224 -24.03 -15.57 24.07
CA ILE A 224 -23.75 -15.20 25.46
C ILE A 224 -24.56 -13.96 25.84
N GLU A 225 -25.38 -14.10 26.88
CA GLU A 225 -26.02 -12.97 27.56
C GLU A 225 -25.09 -12.46 28.68
N ARG A 226 -24.64 -11.22 28.57
CA ARG A 226 -23.92 -10.52 29.65
C ARG A 226 -24.75 -9.35 30.15
N GLU A 227 -24.84 -9.22 31.48
CA GLU A 227 -25.50 -8.08 32.13
C GLU A 227 -24.61 -6.82 32.12
N GLU A 228 -23.29 -6.99 32.12
CA GLU A 228 -22.32 -5.90 32.10
C GLU A 228 -21.22 -6.20 31.05
N ILE A 229 -20.98 -5.24 30.16
CA ILE A 229 -19.95 -5.34 29.11
C ILE A 229 -18.57 -5.00 29.67
N GLN A 230 -18.52 -4.16 30.71
CA GLN A 230 -17.27 -3.73 31.33
C GLN A 230 -16.72 -4.81 32.26
N VAL A 231 -15.41 -5.02 32.18
CA VAL A 231 -14.68 -5.86 33.13
C VAL A 231 -14.37 -5.02 34.37
N SER A 232 -14.70 -5.53 35.55
CA SER A 232 -14.45 -4.80 36.81
C SER A 232 -12.96 -4.73 37.15
N GLU A 233 -12.53 -3.71 37.90
CA GLU A 233 -11.13 -3.60 38.37
C GLU A 233 -10.71 -4.83 39.19
N GLU A 234 -11.64 -5.39 39.97
CA GLU A 234 -11.40 -6.59 40.79
C GLU A 234 -11.16 -7.84 39.92
N GLU A 235 -11.91 -8.01 38.84
CA GLU A 235 -11.73 -9.12 37.91
C GLU A 235 -10.39 -9.01 37.15
N ILE A 236 -9.97 -7.79 36.81
CA ILE A 236 -8.66 -7.52 36.21
C ILE A 236 -7.53 -7.88 37.19
N GLU A 237 -7.66 -7.48 38.46
CA GLU A 237 -6.66 -7.77 39.48
C GLU A 237 -6.55 -9.29 39.75
N GLN A 238 -7.67 -9.99 39.86
CA GLN A 238 -7.70 -11.44 40.03
C GLN A 238 -7.08 -12.17 38.83
N ALA A 239 -7.39 -11.72 37.60
CA ALA A 239 -6.78 -12.27 36.39
C ALA A 239 -5.27 -12.04 36.37
N HIS A 240 -4.82 -10.85 36.79
CA HIS A 240 -3.40 -10.54 36.90
C HIS A 240 -2.71 -11.41 37.95
N GLU A 241 -3.33 -11.60 39.13
CA GLU A 241 -2.80 -12.45 40.20
C GLU A 241 -2.67 -13.93 39.79
N ALA A 242 -3.59 -14.42 38.96
CA ALA A 242 -3.60 -15.79 38.47
C ALA A 242 -2.46 -16.12 37.48
N LEU A 243 -1.83 -15.11 36.88
CA LEU A 243 -0.73 -15.30 35.94
C LEU A 243 0.57 -15.65 36.66
N THR A 244 1.30 -16.61 36.11
CA THR A 244 2.67 -16.95 36.53
C THR A 244 3.64 -15.82 36.20
N GLU A 245 4.80 -15.79 36.87
CA GLU A 245 5.83 -14.77 36.60
C GLU A 245 6.29 -14.77 35.14
N ASP A 246 6.42 -15.95 34.51
CA ASP A 246 6.82 -16.09 33.11
C ASP A 246 5.75 -15.54 32.14
N GLU A 247 4.46 -15.77 32.42
CA GLU A 247 3.36 -15.25 31.60
C GLU A 247 3.24 -13.74 31.71
N ARG A 248 3.40 -13.18 32.92
CA ARG A 248 3.41 -11.72 33.10
C ARG A 248 4.57 -11.09 32.35
N ALA A 249 5.77 -11.65 32.48
CA ALA A 249 6.95 -11.17 31.77
C ALA A 249 6.77 -11.23 30.24
N ALA A 250 6.11 -12.26 29.72
CA ALA A 250 5.80 -12.37 28.29
C ALA A 250 4.77 -11.33 27.82
N ILE A 251 3.72 -11.08 28.62
CA ILE A 251 2.70 -10.05 28.32
C ILE A 251 3.33 -8.67 28.36
N ASP A 252 4.09 -8.34 29.39
CA ASP A 252 4.76 -7.04 29.54
C ASP A 252 5.73 -6.77 28.38
N ASN A 253 6.54 -7.77 28.02
CA ASN A 253 7.44 -7.67 26.86
C ASN A 253 6.66 -7.47 25.55
N THR A 254 5.53 -8.15 25.38
CA THR A 254 4.67 -7.98 24.20
C THR A 254 4.06 -6.57 24.15
N ILE A 255 3.60 -6.04 25.29
CA ILE A 255 3.07 -4.68 25.40
C ILE A 255 4.15 -3.66 25.02
N GLU A 256 5.38 -3.84 25.53
CA GLU A 256 6.50 -2.97 25.18
C GLU A 256 6.81 -3.03 23.68
N ASN A 257 6.95 -4.21 23.09
CA ASN A 257 7.21 -4.37 21.65
C ASN A 257 6.12 -3.74 20.78
N VAL A 258 4.84 -3.90 21.15
CA VAL A 258 3.71 -3.32 20.40
C VAL A 258 3.67 -1.81 20.54
N ARG A 259 4.00 -1.26 21.72
CA ARG A 259 4.09 0.18 21.94
C ARG A 259 5.24 0.80 21.17
N GLU A 260 6.42 0.18 21.22
CA GLU A 260 7.60 0.63 20.48
C GLU A 260 7.31 0.64 18.97
N PHE A 261 6.73 -0.45 18.44
CA PHE A 261 6.30 -0.52 17.04
C PHE A 261 5.27 0.56 16.68
N HIS A 262 4.26 0.81 17.53
CA HIS A 262 3.25 1.85 17.28
C HIS A 262 3.79 3.28 17.42
N GLU A 263 4.69 3.55 18.35
CA GLU A 263 5.32 4.86 18.52
C GLU A 263 6.21 5.21 17.32
N GLU A 264 6.91 4.21 16.77
CA GLU A 264 7.65 4.35 15.50
C GLU A 264 6.71 4.68 14.32
N GLN A 265 5.51 4.10 14.28
CA GLN A 265 4.50 4.46 13.28
C GLN A 265 4.01 5.91 13.47
N LEU A 266 3.70 6.33 14.70
CA LEU A 266 3.18 7.68 15.00
C LEU A 266 4.17 8.81 14.69
N GLN A 267 5.48 8.59 14.89
CA GLN A 267 6.51 9.56 14.49
C GLN A 267 6.56 9.81 12.97
N HIS A 268 6.05 8.88 12.16
CA HIS A 268 5.90 9.04 10.72
C HIS A 268 4.52 9.61 10.31
N VAL A 269 3.61 9.84 11.27
CA VAL A 269 2.27 10.42 11.06
C VAL A 269 2.23 11.93 11.29
N GLU A 270 3.14 12.54 12.06
CA GLU A 270 3.09 13.98 12.39
C GLU A 270 3.27 14.96 11.19
N GLY A 271 3.63 14.46 10.00
CA GLY A 271 3.54 15.22 8.75
C GLY A 271 2.14 15.29 8.14
N PHE A 272 1.23 14.40 8.56
CA PHE A 272 -0.06 14.14 7.93
C PHE A 272 -1.20 15.01 8.52
N GLU A 273 -1.16 15.34 9.82
CA GLU A 273 -2.25 16.08 10.46
C GLU A 273 -2.23 17.60 10.18
N LYS A 274 -1.08 18.20 9.86
CA LYS A 274 -1.01 19.65 9.59
C LYS A 274 -1.64 20.06 8.26
N GLU A 275 -1.73 19.18 7.26
CA GLU A 275 -2.37 19.47 5.98
C GLU A 275 -3.89 19.24 5.98
N CYS A 276 -4.41 18.37 6.86
CA CYS A 276 -5.85 18.11 6.95
C CYS A 276 -6.67 19.29 7.53
N SER A 277 -6.04 20.24 8.22
CA SER A 277 -6.74 21.40 8.81
C SER A 277 -6.94 22.60 7.84
N LEU A 278 -6.30 22.59 6.67
CA LEU A 278 -6.35 23.73 5.73
C LEU A 278 -7.39 23.58 4.61
N ASN A 279 -7.97 22.39 4.41
CA ASN A 279 -8.93 22.12 3.32
C ASN A 279 -10.35 21.76 3.78
N ALA A 280 -10.69 22.03 5.04
CA ALA A 280 -12.08 21.99 5.49
C ALA A 280 -12.74 23.36 5.27
N CYS A 281 -13.83 23.36 4.50
CA CYS A 281 -14.73 24.49 4.16
C CYS A 281 -14.36 25.28 2.91
N GLU A 282 -14.78 24.80 1.73
CA GLU A 282 -15.44 25.67 0.75
C GLU A 282 -16.19 24.83 -0.30
N ASN A 283 -17.41 24.40 0.05
CA ASN A 283 -18.43 24.06 -0.94
C ASN A 283 -19.83 24.15 -0.35
N THR A 284 -20.30 25.38 -0.11
CA THR A 284 -21.73 25.68 -0.05
C THR A 284 -22.08 26.88 -0.92
N ARG A 285 -22.81 26.54 -1.97
CA ARG A 285 -23.56 27.30 -2.98
C ARG A 285 -24.01 28.76 -2.67
N THR A 286 -24.15 29.45 -3.81
CA THR A 286 -25.18 30.45 -4.20
C THR A 286 -25.03 31.94 -3.85
N SER A 287 -24.75 32.71 -4.93
CA SER A 287 -25.38 33.97 -5.35
C SER A 287 -25.92 34.94 -4.28
N SER A 288 -25.35 36.13 -4.18
CA SER A 288 -25.94 37.38 -4.68
C SER A 288 -25.34 38.65 -4.03
N ALA A 289 -25.11 39.65 -4.88
CA ALA A 289 -25.25 41.08 -4.64
C ALA A 289 -24.59 41.79 -3.43
N SER A 290 -23.57 42.58 -3.77
CA SER A 290 -23.40 44.01 -3.43
C SER A 290 -23.55 44.47 -1.96
N ARG A 291 -22.45 45.01 -1.40
CA ARG A 291 -22.29 46.44 -1.06
C ARG A 291 -21.05 46.68 -0.16
N ARG A 292 -20.14 47.52 -0.66
CA ARG A 292 -19.45 48.64 0.04
C ARG A 292 -19.76 48.75 1.55
N ARG A 293 -18.74 48.86 2.42
CA ARG A 293 -18.01 50.09 2.82
C ARG A 293 -17.11 49.90 4.07
N SER A 294 -15.91 50.48 3.97
CA SER A 294 -15.15 51.26 4.97
C SER A 294 -15.03 50.81 6.44
N ARG A 295 -13.77 50.63 6.85
CA ARG A 295 -13.24 50.91 8.18
C ARG A 295 -13.68 52.30 8.68
N THR A 296 -14.20 52.37 9.90
CA THR A 296 -13.85 53.42 10.88
C THR A 296 -13.99 52.88 12.30
N ARG A 297 -12.99 53.18 13.12
CA ARG A 297 -12.93 53.04 14.58
C ARG A 297 -14.21 53.56 15.26
N CYS A 298 -14.59 52.97 16.39
CA CYS A 298 -14.73 53.74 17.62
C CYS A 298 -14.75 52.83 18.86
N THR A 299 -14.08 53.37 19.86
CA THR A 299 -13.94 53.00 21.27
C THR A 299 -15.27 52.86 22.01
N GLY A 300 -15.26 52.06 23.09
CA GLY A 300 -16.05 52.38 24.29
C GLY A 300 -16.83 51.23 24.91
N ALA A 301 -16.30 50.74 26.04
CA ALA A 301 -16.95 50.74 27.35
C ALA A 301 -18.27 49.98 27.60
N PHE A 302 -18.22 49.19 28.69
CA PHE A 302 -19.29 48.85 29.65
C PHE A 302 -20.32 47.77 29.28
N GLY A 303 -20.13 46.56 29.85
CA GLY A 303 -20.74 46.18 31.14
C GLY A 303 -22.23 45.81 31.21
N ARG A 304 -22.48 44.52 31.55
CA ARG A 304 -23.62 43.91 32.29
C ARG A 304 -25.02 44.06 31.69
N VAL A 305 -25.75 42.95 31.51
CA VAL A 305 -26.54 42.23 32.53
C VAL A 305 -26.51 40.75 32.17
#